data_AF-A0A0C4EZT0-F1
#
_entry.id   AF-A0A0C4EZT0-F1
#
_cell.length_a   1.000
_cell.length_b   1.000
_cell.length_c   1.000
_cell.angle_alpha   90.00
_cell.angle_beta   90.00
_cell.angle_gamma   90.00
#
_symmetry.space_group_name_H-M   'P 1'
#
loop_
_entity.id
_entity.type
_entity.pdbx_description
1 polymer ?
#
loop_
_entity_poly.entity_id
_entity_poly.type
_entity_poly.pdbx_seq_one_letter_code
_entity_poly.pdbx_strand_id
1 'polypeptide(L)'
;LASEKIEKSFQKEVTARQMFGPFTVEQLSSKFKFFRSSPLGAVVNNNGSIRPINDLLFPRNDPAVPSVNSFVNAKDFTTTWDDFKVVAKFFKALARPVLLALFDWEKAYRQIPTHPSQWPFLVVQDLEGGLYLDTRITFGGVAGCEKCSEFSEEQKFIGFIWNGRHKTVRLPIAKLLERIDQVLIFLIEVRIFSYNEVEVLAGRLNHVAYILPQLKAYLNSVYKWLASWHFCYAKRPAPVEVLEDLEIWYNTLRSFNIQD
;
A
#
# COMPACT_ATOMS: atom_id res chain seq x y z
N LEU A 1 -7.04 -26.70 -1.28
CA LEU A 1 -6.30 -25.78 -0.38
C LEU A 1 -6.74 -24.31 -0.54
N ALA A 2 -6.72 -23.71 -1.73
CA ALA A 2 -7.18 -22.32 -1.90
C ALA A 2 -8.71 -22.18 -1.87
N SER A 3 -9.44 -23.07 -2.56
CA SER A 3 -10.92 -23.11 -2.58
C SER A 3 -11.53 -23.16 -1.17
N GLU A 4 -11.11 -24.10 -0.32
CA GLU A 4 -11.60 -24.22 1.07
C GLU A 4 -11.36 -22.96 1.92
N LYS A 5 -10.28 -22.22 1.66
CA LYS A 5 -9.99 -20.96 2.36
C LYS A 5 -10.89 -19.82 1.89
N ILE A 6 -11.26 -19.80 0.60
CA ILE A 6 -12.21 -18.84 0.02
C ILE A 6 -13.61 -19.09 0.58
N GLU A 7 -14.05 -20.35 0.59
CA GLU A 7 -15.31 -20.81 1.17
C GLU A 7 -15.46 -20.34 2.64
N LYS A 8 -14.46 -20.65 3.48
CA LYS A 8 -14.42 -20.22 4.88
C LYS A 8 -14.40 -18.69 5.02
N SER A 9 -13.84 -17.96 4.05
CA SER A 9 -13.88 -16.49 4.06
C SER A 9 -15.30 -15.99 3.79
N PHE A 10 -15.99 -16.53 2.80
CA PHE A 10 -17.36 -16.13 2.45
C PHE A 10 -18.31 -16.40 3.60
N GLN A 11 -18.22 -17.58 4.22
CA GLN A 11 -19.04 -17.94 5.38
C GLN A 11 -18.87 -16.96 6.55
N LYS A 12 -17.65 -16.48 6.80
CA LYS A 12 -17.40 -15.45 7.82
C LYS A 12 -18.09 -14.13 7.48
N GLU A 13 -18.01 -13.70 6.22
CA GLU A 13 -18.62 -12.44 5.78
C GLU A 13 -20.15 -12.51 5.76
N VAL A 14 -20.73 -13.68 5.44
CA VAL A 14 -22.17 -13.95 5.54
C VAL A 14 -22.63 -13.97 6.99
N THR A 15 -21.89 -14.64 7.87
CA THR A 15 -22.18 -14.67 9.32
C THR A 15 -22.13 -13.27 9.93
N ALA A 16 -21.18 -12.44 9.48
CA ALA A 16 -21.05 -11.04 9.88
C ALA A 16 -22.10 -10.11 9.24
N ARG A 17 -23.00 -10.64 8.39
CA ARG A 17 -24.02 -9.88 7.64
C ARG A 17 -23.44 -8.76 6.77
N GLN A 18 -22.24 -8.99 6.25
CA GLN A 18 -21.56 -8.07 5.34
C GLN A 18 -21.78 -8.49 3.88
N MET A 19 -21.91 -9.80 3.65
CA MET A 19 -22.33 -10.40 2.38
C MET A 19 -23.65 -11.16 2.54
N PHE A 20 -24.45 -11.22 1.49
CA PHE A 20 -25.70 -11.98 1.44
C PHE A 20 -25.69 -12.95 0.27
N GLY A 21 -26.16 -14.18 0.49
CA GLY A 21 -26.18 -15.24 -0.50
C GLY A 21 -25.92 -16.61 0.15
N PRO A 22 -25.66 -17.65 -0.65
CA PRO A 22 -25.64 -17.61 -2.12
C PRO A 22 -27.03 -17.37 -2.70
N PHE A 23 -27.09 -16.63 -3.81
CA PHE A 23 -28.28 -16.41 -4.62
C PHE A 23 -28.11 -17.02 -6.00
N THR A 24 -29.23 -17.36 -6.64
CA THR A 24 -29.27 -17.69 -8.07
C THR A 24 -29.40 -16.42 -8.92
N VAL A 25 -29.16 -16.56 -10.23
CA VAL A 25 -29.36 -15.47 -11.20
C VAL A 25 -30.81 -14.99 -11.20
N GLU A 26 -31.77 -15.89 -11.07
CA GLU A 26 -33.21 -15.57 -11.04
C GLU A 26 -33.56 -14.75 -9.80
N GLN A 27 -33.01 -15.13 -8.65
CA GLN A 27 -33.23 -14.41 -7.39
C GLN A 27 -32.69 -12.97 -7.47
N LEU A 28 -31.47 -12.77 -7.96
CA LEU A 28 -30.91 -11.42 -8.13
C LEU A 28 -31.64 -10.63 -9.21
N SER A 29 -32.00 -11.25 -10.33
CA SER A 29 -32.75 -10.61 -11.43
C SER A 29 -34.15 -10.16 -11.01
N SER A 30 -34.76 -10.83 -10.02
CA SER A 30 -36.03 -10.38 -9.43
C SER A 30 -35.92 -9.06 -8.64
N LYS A 31 -34.72 -8.73 -8.16
CA LYS A 31 -34.44 -7.55 -7.34
C LYS A 31 -33.75 -6.43 -8.11
N PHE A 32 -32.86 -6.78 -9.02
CA PHE A 32 -32.06 -5.83 -9.77
C PHE A 32 -32.33 -5.98 -11.26
N LYS A 33 -32.66 -4.87 -11.94
CA LYS A 33 -32.79 -4.84 -13.41
C LYS A 33 -31.49 -5.20 -14.13
N PHE A 34 -30.36 -4.96 -13.45
CA PHE A 34 -29.02 -5.25 -13.91
C PHE A 34 -28.17 -5.57 -12.68
N PHE A 35 -27.28 -6.54 -12.80
CA PHE A 35 -26.16 -6.76 -11.87
C PHE A 35 -24.99 -7.38 -12.63
N ARG A 36 -23.79 -7.32 -12.05
CA ARG A 36 -22.60 -7.94 -12.60
C ARG A 36 -21.82 -8.66 -11.52
N SER A 37 -21.44 -9.91 -11.80
CA SER A 37 -20.37 -10.60 -11.08
C SER A 37 -19.00 -10.25 -11.66
N SER A 38 -18.00 -10.14 -10.78
CA SER A 38 -16.58 -10.03 -11.18
C SER A 38 -15.81 -11.28 -10.71
N PRO A 39 -14.75 -11.69 -11.42
CA PRO A 39 -14.00 -12.89 -11.06
C PRO A 39 -13.26 -12.73 -9.74
N LEU A 40 -13.07 -13.85 -9.05
CA LEU A 40 -12.29 -13.92 -7.83
C LEU A 40 -10.79 -14.06 -8.12
N GLY A 41 -10.02 -13.09 -7.65
CA GLY A 41 -8.58 -13.24 -7.43
C GLY A 41 -8.28 -13.75 -6.02
N ALA A 42 -7.05 -14.19 -5.79
CA ALA A 42 -6.55 -14.54 -4.48
C ALA A 42 -5.15 -13.94 -4.27
N VAL A 43 -4.95 -13.30 -3.13
CA VAL A 43 -3.64 -12.81 -2.70
C VAL A 43 -3.23 -13.51 -1.42
N VAL A 44 -1.97 -13.94 -1.37
CA VAL A 44 -1.38 -14.49 -0.15
C VAL A 44 -0.79 -13.33 0.64
N ASN A 45 -1.30 -13.12 1.85
CA ASN A 45 -0.74 -12.13 2.78
C ASN A 45 0.61 -12.62 3.34
N ASN A 46 1.40 -11.71 3.90
CA ASN A 46 2.72 -12.04 4.49
C ASN A 46 2.65 -13.12 5.59
N ASN A 47 1.50 -13.29 6.26
CA ASN A 47 1.26 -14.32 7.27
C ASN A 47 0.76 -15.67 6.69
N GLY A 48 0.78 -15.84 5.36
CA GLY A 48 0.31 -17.06 4.68
C GLY A 48 -1.21 -17.22 4.57
N SER A 49 -1.99 -16.27 5.12
CA SER A 49 -3.45 -16.26 4.92
C SER A 49 -3.80 -15.86 3.49
N ILE A 50 -4.85 -16.49 2.93
CA ILE A 50 -5.36 -16.16 1.60
C ILE A 50 -6.48 -15.15 1.76
N ARG A 51 -6.39 -14.06 1.00
CA ARG A 51 -7.45 -13.08 0.87
C ARG A 51 -8.10 -13.19 -0.51
N PRO A 52 -9.39 -13.52 -0.60
CA PRO A 52 -10.12 -13.38 -1.85
C PRO A 52 -10.24 -11.91 -2.22
N ILE A 53 -10.07 -11.59 -3.49
CA ILE A 53 -10.20 -10.24 -4.05
C ILE A 53 -11.24 -10.28 -5.16
N ASN A 54 -12.23 -9.40 -5.09
CA ASN A 54 -13.14 -9.18 -6.20
C ASN A 54 -12.45 -8.33 -7.27
N ASP A 55 -12.15 -8.87 -8.44
CA ASP A 55 -11.41 -8.14 -9.48
C ASP A 55 -12.33 -7.20 -10.27
N LEU A 56 -12.58 -6.03 -9.70
CA LEU A 56 -13.40 -4.95 -10.30
C LEU A 56 -12.76 -4.29 -11.54
N LEU A 57 -11.51 -4.65 -11.89
CA LEU A 57 -10.84 -4.20 -13.11
C LEU A 57 -11.10 -5.13 -14.30
N PHE A 58 -11.75 -6.27 -14.09
CA PHE A 58 -12.10 -7.19 -15.15
C PHE A 58 -13.43 -6.80 -15.83
N PRO A 59 -13.59 -6.99 -17.16
CA PRO A 59 -12.52 -7.29 -18.12
C PRO A 59 -11.63 -6.05 -18.35
N ARG A 60 -10.34 -6.29 -18.63
CA ARG A 60 -9.37 -5.20 -18.83
C ARG A 60 -9.44 -4.72 -20.28
N ASN A 61 -9.67 -3.41 -20.46
CA ASN A 61 -9.63 -2.72 -21.75
C ASN A 61 -10.60 -3.27 -22.81
N ASP A 62 -11.76 -3.80 -22.39
CA ASP A 62 -12.81 -4.24 -23.30
C ASP A 62 -13.76 -3.06 -23.64
N PRO A 63 -13.82 -2.59 -24.90
CA PRO A 63 -14.68 -1.48 -25.29
C PRO A 63 -16.18 -1.81 -25.28
N ALA A 64 -16.55 -3.09 -25.41
CA ALA A 64 -17.94 -3.52 -25.40
C ALA A 64 -18.45 -3.74 -23.97
N VAL A 65 -17.55 -4.09 -23.05
CA VAL A 65 -17.86 -4.46 -21.67
C VAL A 65 -16.96 -3.67 -20.72
N PRO A 66 -17.30 -2.41 -20.37
CA PRO A 66 -16.49 -1.60 -19.44
C PRO A 66 -16.39 -2.29 -18.08
N SER A 67 -15.26 -2.19 -17.37
CA SER A 67 -15.08 -2.76 -16.02
C SER A 67 -15.84 -1.95 -14.96
N VAL A 68 -16.01 -2.49 -13.75
CA VAL A 68 -16.71 -1.73 -12.69
C VAL A 68 -15.95 -0.45 -12.34
N ASN A 69 -14.62 -0.55 -12.25
CA ASN A 69 -13.79 0.61 -11.93
C ASN A 69 -13.75 1.69 -13.03
N SER A 70 -14.09 1.38 -14.29
CA SER A 70 -14.10 2.43 -15.34
C SER A 70 -15.22 3.46 -15.15
N PHE A 71 -16.22 3.15 -14.32
CA PHE A 71 -17.29 4.09 -13.95
C PHE A 71 -16.91 5.02 -12.79
N VAL A 72 -15.75 4.79 -12.16
CA VAL A 72 -15.28 5.59 -11.03
C VAL A 72 -14.26 6.61 -11.51
N ASN A 73 -14.57 7.90 -11.38
CA ASN A 73 -13.60 8.96 -11.61
C ASN A 73 -12.81 9.23 -10.32
N ALA A 74 -11.52 8.88 -10.32
CA ALA A 74 -10.65 9.08 -9.15
C ALA A 74 -10.55 10.55 -8.69
N LYS A 75 -10.78 11.53 -9.59
CA LYS A 75 -10.74 12.95 -9.26
C LYS A 75 -11.85 13.38 -8.31
N ASP A 76 -12.97 12.65 -8.30
CA ASP A 76 -14.12 12.94 -7.43
C ASP A 76 -13.84 12.55 -5.96
N PHE A 77 -12.77 11.78 -5.73
CA PHE A 77 -12.41 11.21 -4.42
C PHE A 77 -10.97 11.56 -4.02
N THR A 78 -10.62 12.85 -4.13
CA THR A 78 -9.29 13.32 -3.75
C THR A 78 -9.08 13.13 -2.24
N THR A 79 -8.22 12.20 -1.85
CA THR A 79 -7.84 11.98 -0.45
C THR A 79 -6.63 12.84 -0.11
N THR A 80 -6.67 13.52 1.03
CA THR A 80 -5.51 14.20 1.61
C THR A 80 -4.97 13.33 2.74
N TRP A 81 -3.65 13.17 2.77
CA TRP A 81 -2.95 12.40 3.79
C TRP A 81 -1.90 13.29 4.43
N ASP A 82 -1.75 13.19 5.75
CA ASP A 82 -0.67 13.88 6.45
C ASP A 82 0.67 13.32 6.00
N ASP A 83 1.53 14.20 5.49
CA ASP A 83 2.89 13.85 5.11
C ASP A 83 3.87 14.05 6.28
N PHE A 84 5.14 13.70 6.03
CA PHE A 84 6.20 13.88 7.01
C PHE A 84 6.29 15.32 7.55
N LYS A 85 6.09 16.33 6.69
CA LYS A 85 6.23 17.73 7.07
C LYS A 85 5.06 18.18 7.95
N VAL A 86 3.85 17.71 7.67
CA VAL A 86 2.68 17.98 8.52
C VAL A 86 2.92 17.43 9.92
N VAL A 87 3.36 16.18 10.03
CA VAL A 87 3.65 15.55 11.33
C VAL A 87 4.82 16.26 12.03
N ALA A 88 5.93 16.54 11.33
CA ALA A 88 7.06 17.26 11.91
C ALA A 88 6.67 18.66 12.43
N LYS A 89 5.83 19.39 11.68
CA LYS A 89 5.29 20.69 12.10
C LYS A 89 4.41 20.56 13.34
N PHE A 90 3.58 19.52 13.40
CA PHE A 90 2.75 19.21 14.57
C PHE A 90 3.62 19.01 15.82
N PHE A 91 4.65 18.16 15.77
CA PHE A 91 5.56 17.94 16.90
C PHE A 91 6.33 19.21 17.29
N LYS A 92 6.78 20.00 16.32
CA LYS A 92 7.48 21.28 16.57
C LYS A 92 6.61 22.31 17.28
N ALA A 93 5.30 22.30 17.04
CA ALA A 93 4.36 23.24 17.65
C ALA A 93 3.98 22.87 19.10
N LEU A 94 4.22 21.63 19.54
CA LEU A 94 3.93 21.21 20.91
C LEU A 94 4.89 21.89 21.89
N ALA A 95 4.37 22.54 22.93
CA ALA A 95 5.21 23.14 23.97
C ALA A 95 5.83 22.07 24.89
N ARG A 96 5.06 21.05 25.26
CA ARG A 96 5.43 20.01 26.23
C ARG A 96 5.64 18.64 25.59
N PRO A 97 6.40 17.74 26.25
CA PRO A 97 6.39 16.31 25.96
C PRO A 97 4.98 15.72 25.89
N VAL A 98 4.76 14.78 24.98
CA VAL A 98 3.49 14.04 24.83
C VAL A 98 3.74 12.54 24.70
N LEU A 99 2.75 11.74 25.12
CA LEU A 99 2.66 10.34 24.72
C LEU A 99 1.87 10.25 23.41
N LEU A 100 2.22 9.26 22.61
CA LEU A 100 1.65 8.99 21.29
C LEU A 100 0.87 7.69 21.33
N ALA A 101 -0.25 7.64 20.63
CA ALA A 101 -1.01 6.41 20.37
C ALA A 101 -1.45 6.42 18.91
N LEU A 102 -1.43 5.27 18.25
CA LEU A 102 -2.01 5.07 16.92
C LEU A 102 -3.24 4.20 17.03
N PHE A 103 -4.29 4.64 16.35
CA PHE A 103 -5.51 3.89 16.20
C PHE A 103 -5.58 3.40 14.77
N ASP A 104 -5.33 2.10 14.56
CA ASP A 104 -5.67 1.46 13.29
C ASP A 104 -7.11 0.98 13.39
N TRP A 105 -7.94 1.50 12.51
CA TRP A 105 -9.34 1.11 12.48
C TRP A 105 -9.49 -0.25 11.81
N GLU A 106 -9.74 -1.29 12.62
CA GLU A 106 -9.86 -2.65 12.13
C GLU A 106 -10.95 -2.76 11.04
N LYS A 107 -10.51 -3.19 9.85
CA LYS A 107 -11.36 -3.39 8.67
C LYS A 107 -12.29 -2.17 8.41
N ALA A 108 -11.77 -0.95 8.48
CA ALA A 108 -12.56 0.28 8.32
C ALA A 108 -13.53 0.27 7.14
N TYR A 109 -13.05 -0.15 5.98
CA TYR A 109 -13.86 -0.26 4.77
C TYR A 109 -15.00 -1.29 4.87
N ARG A 110 -14.84 -2.36 5.66
CA ARG A 110 -15.89 -3.35 5.93
C ARG A 110 -16.94 -2.84 6.92
N GLN A 111 -16.63 -1.80 7.70
CA GLN A 111 -17.59 -1.19 8.60
C GLN A 111 -18.50 -0.19 7.89
N ILE A 112 -18.09 0.32 6.72
CA ILE A 112 -18.83 1.32 5.96
C ILE A 112 -19.78 0.61 4.97
N PRO A 113 -21.12 0.73 5.13
CA PRO A 113 -22.07 0.28 4.14
C PRO A 113 -21.91 1.01 2.81
N THR A 114 -21.98 0.26 1.71
CA THR A 114 -22.14 0.86 0.38
C THR A 114 -23.60 1.22 0.17
N HIS A 115 -23.83 2.26 -0.61
CA HIS A 115 -25.20 2.68 -0.92
C HIS A 115 -25.91 1.59 -1.75
N PRO A 116 -27.21 1.30 -1.54
CA PRO A 116 -27.92 0.22 -2.24
C PRO A 116 -27.85 0.27 -3.78
N SER A 117 -27.72 1.46 -4.35
CA SER A 117 -27.53 1.63 -5.81
C SER A 117 -26.20 1.08 -6.34
N GLN A 118 -25.22 0.85 -5.47
CA GLN A 118 -23.91 0.32 -5.83
C GLN A 118 -23.86 -1.21 -5.74
N TRP A 119 -24.75 -1.84 -4.97
CA TRP A 119 -24.76 -3.28 -4.74
C TRP A 119 -24.81 -4.12 -6.04
N PRO A 120 -25.52 -3.72 -7.11
CA PRO A 120 -25.48 -4.44 -8.39
C PRO A 120 -24.09 -4.64 -9.00
N PHE A 121 -23.13 -3.78 -8.64
CA PHE A 121 -21.75 -3.84 -9.13
C PHE A 121 -20.80 -4.58 -8.18
N LEU A 122 -21.31 -5.02 -7.02
CA LEU A 122 -20.56 -5.67 -5.95
C LEU A 122 -21.00 -7.13 -5.76
N VAL A 123 -21.48 -7.76 -6.83
CA VAL A 123 -21.79 -9.19 -6.82
C VAL A 123 -20.50 -9.98 -7.03
N VAL A 124 -20.32 -11.03 -6.23
CA VAL A 124 -19.18 -11.94 -6.30
C VAL A 124 -19.70 -13.35 -6.55
N GLN A 125 -19.06 -14.08 -7.47
CA GLN A 125 -19.41 -15.47 -7.74
C GLN A 125 -18.40 -16.40 -7.04
N ASP A 126 -18.91 -17.39 -6.31
CA ASP A 126 -18.05 -18.44 -5.74
C ASP A 126 -17.59 -19.45 -6.81
N LEU A 127 -16.89 -20.50 -6.38
CA LEU A 127 -16.36 -21.53 -7.28
C LEU A 127 -17.42 -22.54 -7.74
N GLU A 128 -18.59 -22.57 -7.09
CA GLU A 128 -19.72 -23.47 -7.41
C GLU A 128 -20.81 -22.76 -8.23
N GLY A 129 -20.61 -21.46 -8.50
CA GLY A 129 -21.51 -20.62 -9.29
C GLY A 129 -22.53 -19.83 -8.47
N GLY A 130 -22.51 -19.93 -7.14
CA GLY A 130 -23.33 -19.16 -6.21
C GLY A 130 -22.97 -17.67 -6.21
N LEU A 131 -23.99 -16.80 -6.22
CA LEU A 131 -23.79 -15.35 -6.28
C LEU A 131 -24.00 -14.71 -4.91
N TYR A 132 -23.05 -13.90 -4.49
CA TYR A 132 -23.10 -13.18 -3.22
C TYR A 132 -23.14 -11.68 -3.45
N LEU A 133 -24.05 -11.00 -2.78
CA LEU A 133 -24.16 -9.56 -2.77
C LEU A 133 -23.30 -9.01 -1.64
N ASP A 134 -22.23 -8.29 -1.97
CA ASP A 134 -21.43 -7.58 -0.97
C ASP A 134 -21.99 -6.18 -0.73
N THR A 135 -22.29 -5.89 0.53
CA THR A 135 -22.87 -4.59 0.95
C THR A 135 -21.86 -3.68 1.62
N ARG A 136 -20.56 -4.04 1.58
CA ARG A 136 -19.44 -3.32 2.16
C ARG A 136 -18.31 -3.17 1.15
N ILE A 137 -17.41 -2.22 1.39
CA ILE A 137 -16.25 -2.02 0.51
C ILE A 137 -15.25 -3.17 0.77
N THR A 138 -14.88 -3.90 -0.29
CA THR A 138 -14.02 -5.11 -0.23
C THR A 138 -12.52 -4.82 -0.07
N PHE A 139 -12.12 -3.55 -0.21
CA PHE A 139 -10.74 -3.10 -0.02
C PHE A 139 -10.37 -3.02 1.47
N GLY A 140 -9.09 -3.19 1.80
CA GLY A 140 -8.59 -3.15 3.18
C GLY A 140 -7.89 -4.44 3.57
N GLY A 141 -6.57 -4.38 3.77
CA GLY A 141 -5.77 -5.53 4.21
C GLY A 141 -6.33 -6.18 5.47
N VAL A 142 -5.81 -7.36 5.82
CA VAL A 142 -6.07 -7.95 7.14
C VAL A 142 -5.49 -6.98 8.17
N ALA A 143 -6.37 -6.18 8.79
CA ALA A 143 -6.08 -5.56 10.06
C ALA A 143 -6.45 -6.61 11.10
N GLY A 144 -5.47 -7.00 11.92
CA GLY A 144 -5.80 -7.56 13.22
C GLY A 144 -6.10 -6.38 14.15
N CYS A 145 -7.06 -6.58 15.06
CA CYS A 145 -7.32 -5.74 16.23
C CYS A 145 -6.04 -5.30 16.99
N GLU A 146 -4.93 -6.01 16.83
CA GLU A 146 -3.61 -5.74 17.42
C GLU A 146 -2.86 -4.50 16.89
N LYS A 147 -3.44 -3.68 16.01
CA LYS A 147 -2.73 -2.54 15.40
C LYS A 147 -3.02 -1.19 16.06
N CYS A 148 -3.90 -1.15 17.07
CA CYS A 148 -3.93 -0.02 17.99
C CYS A 148 -2.73 -0.10 18.93
N SER A 149 -1.97 0.99 19.05
CA SER A 149 -0.89 1.07 20.02
C SER A 149 -1.39 1.73 21.30
N GLU A 150 -0.94 1.22 22.44
CA GLU A 150 -1.07 1.95 23.70
C GLU A 150 -0.27 3.26 23.66
N PHE A 151 -0.53 4.13 24.64
CA PHE A 151 0.23 5.35 24.81
C PHE A 151 1.70 5.03 25.09
N SER A 152 2.58 5.51 24.23
CA SER A 152 4.03 5.30 24.29
C SER A 152 4.76 6.60 23.98
N GLU A 153 6.00 6.72 24.43
CA GLU A 153 6.86 7.83 24.04
C GLU A 153 7.25 7.75 22.57
N GLU A 154 7.37 6.53 22.04
CA GLU A 154 7.74 6.27 20.66
C GLU A 154 6.65 5.53 19.92
N GLN A 155 6.35 5.99 18.71
CA GLN A 155 5.36 5.35 17.86
C GLN A 155 5.76 5.36 16.39
N LYS A 156 5.54 4.22 15.71
CA LYS A 156 5.86 4.07 14.29
C LYS A 156 4.71 4.57 13.41
N PHE A 157 4.89 5.72 12.77
CA PHE A 157 3.89 6.34 11.89
C PHE A 157 4.53 6.78 10.57
N ILE A 158 3.82 6.61 9.45
CA ILE A 158 4.25 6.95 8.07
C ILE A 158 5.68 6.47 7.71
N GLY A 159 6.10 5.36 8.32
CA GLY A 159 7.39 4.72 8.07
C GLY A 159 8.56 5.20 8.93
N PHE A 160 8.34 6.13 9.85
CA PHE A 160 9.33 6.65 10.82
C PHE A 160 8.94 6.31 12.25
N ILE A 161 9.91 6.35 13.16
CA ILE A 161 9.69 6.31 14.61
C ILE A 161 9.70 7.75 15.10
N TRP A 162 8.58 8.19 15.67
CA TRP A 162 8.40 9.51 16.24
C TRP A 162 8.49 9.42 17.76
N ASN A 163 9.26 10.31 18.38
CA ASN A 163 9.38 10.38 19.83
C ASN A 163 8.65 11.63 20.36
N GLY A 164 7.56 11.44 21.09
CA GLY A 164 6.73 12.52 21.66
C GLY A 164 7.36 13.22 22.86
N ARG A 165 8.30 12.57 23.56
CA ARG A 165 9.02 13.16 24.70
C ARG A 165 10.12 14.11 24.23
N HIS A 166 11.01 13.61 23.38
CA HIS A 166 12.19 14.32 22.88
C HIS A 166 11.91 15.11 21.60
N LYS A 167 10.73 14.91 20.97
CA LYS A 167 10.34 15.56 19.69
C LYS A 167 11.31 15.26 18.55
N THR A 168 11.90 14.07 18.57
CA THR A 168 12.81 13.58 17.54
C THR A 168 12.09 12.60 16.61
N VAL A 169 12.68 12.37 15.44
CA VAL A 169 12.18 11.40 14.46
C VAL A 169 13.35 10.67 13.84
N ARG A 170 13.20 9.35 13.67
CA ARG A 170 14.25 8.49 13.11
C ARG A 170 13.67 7.39 12.22
N LEU A 171 14.54 6.77 11.43
CA LEU A 171 14.19 5.55 10.70
C LEU A 171 14.25 4.34 11.64
N PRO A 172 13.34 3.35 11.47
CA PRO A 172 13.52 2.04 12.09
C PRO A 172 14.84 1.42 11.65
N ILE A 173 15.63 0.89 12.61
CA ILE A 173 16.96 0.29 12.34
C ILE A 173 16.89 -0.76 11.24
N ALA A 174 15.92 -1.66 11.30
CA ALA A 174 15.73 -2.69 10.27
C ALA A 174 15.53 -2.10 8.86
N LYS A 175 14.82 -0.97 8.75
CA LYS A 175 14.66 -0.28 7.46
C LYS A 175 15.96 0.39 7.02
N LEU A 176 16.73 0.99 7.93
CA LEU A 176 18.03 1.58 7.60
C LEU A 176 18.97 0.52 7.01
N LEU A 177 19.10 -0.63 7.68
CA LEU A 177 19.92 -1.75 7.20
C LEU A 177 19.45 -2.24 5.81
N GLU A 178 18.13 -2.40 5.62
CA GLU A 178 17.56 -2.76 4.32
C GLU A 178 17.92 -1.76 3.21
N ARG A 179 18.03 -0.46 3.53
CA ARG A 179 18.45 0.57 2.55
C ARG A 179 19.95 0.49 2.26
N ILE A 180 20.77 0.23 3.26
CA ILE A 180 22.22 0.05 3.08
C ILE A 180 22.48 -1.13 2.14
N ASP A 181 21.84 -2.27 2.37
CA ASP A 181 21.99 -3.47 1.53
C ASP A 181 21.53 -3.22 0.09
N GLN A 182 20.46 -2.45 -0.08
CA GLN A 182 19.96 -2.09 -1.40
C GLN A 182 20.89 -1.16 -2.16
N VAL A 183 21.42 -0.13 -1.50
CA VAL A 183 22.41 0.76 -2.13
C VAL A 183 23.64 -0.05 -2.52
N LEU A 184 24.10 -0.97 -1.67
CA LEU A 184 25.25 -1.85 -1.95
C LEU A 184 25.03 -2.70 -3.20
N ILE A 185 23.82 -3.22 -3.41
CA ILE A 185 23.47 -3.95 -4.63
C ILE A 185 23.64 -3.08 -5.89
N PHE A 186 23.31 -1.79 -5.81
CA PHE A 186 23.42 -0.85 -6.92
C PHE A 186 24.86 -0.41 -7.21
N LEU A 187 25.75 -0.53 -6.23
CA LEU A 187 27.18 -0.25 -6.37
C LEU A 187 27.97 -1.36 -7.09
N ILE A 188 27.33 -2.49 -7.43
CA ILE A 188 27.95 -3.55 -8.21
C ILE A 188 28.01 -3.13 -9.69
N GLU A 189 29.17 -2.66 -10.16
CA GLU A 189 29.35 -2.05 -11.49
C GLU A 189 28.89 -2.92 -12.67
N VAL A 190 29.07 -4.24 -12.57
CA VAL A 190 28.71 -5.19 -13.63
C VAL A 190 27.21 -5.47 -13.72
N ARG A 191 26.40 -4.97 -12.76
CA ARG A 191 24.98 -5.27 -12.67
C ARG A 191 24.15 -4.33 -13.53
N ILE A 192 23.10 -4.87 -14.12
CA ILE A 192 22.09 -4.14 -14.89
C ILE A 192 20.75 -4.13 -14.16
N PHE A 193 20.05 -2.99 -14.23
CA PHE A 193 18.82 -2.73 -13.50
C PHE A 193 17.69 -2.38 -14.46
N SER A 194 16.48 -2.81 -14.10
CA SER A 194 15.24 -2.39 -14.76
C SER A 194 14.80 -1.01 -14.25
N TYR A 195 14.00 -0.31 -15.05
CA TYR A 195 13.42 0.98 -14.66
C TYR A 195 12.71 0.90 -13.30
N ASN A 196 11.91 -0.14 -13.08
CA ASN A 196 11.16 -0.34 -11.84
C ASN A 196 12.09 -0.55 -10.62
N GLU A 197 13.22 -1.24 -10.76
CA GLU A 197 14.19 -1.37 -9.67
C GLU A 197 14.77 0.00 -9.27
N VAL A 198 15.12 0.83 -10.27
CA VAL A 198 15.64 2.18 -10.04
C VAL A 198 14.57 3.10 -9.43
N GLU A 199 13.33 3.02 -9.92
CA GLU A 199 12.20 3.82 -9.43
C GLU A 199 11.89 3.51 -7.96
N VAL A 200 11.91 2.22 -7.60
CA VAL A 200 11.77 1.76 -6.22
C VAL A 200 12.90 2.29 -5.34
N LEU A 201 14.15 2.24 -5.80
CA LEU A 201 15.30 2.80 -5.06
C LEU A 201 15.13 4.31 -4.86
N ALA A 202 14.82 5.06 -5.92
CA ALA A 202 14.64 6.50 -5.88
C ALA A 202 13.56 6.91 -4.86
N GLY A 203 12.41 6.23 -4.89
CA GLY A 203 11.33 6.47 -3.93
C GLY A 203 11.76 6.20 -2.48
N ARG A 204 12.54 5.14 -2.26
CA ARG A 204 13.06 4.77 -0.94
C ARG A 204 14.11 5.74 -0.41
N LEU A 205 15.06 6.18 -1.24
CA LEU A 205 16.06 7.18 -0.84
C LEU A 205 15.42 8.56 -0.64
N ASN A 206 14.42 8.93 -1.45
CA ASN A 206 13.63 10.14 -1.22
C ASN A 206 12.87 10.10 0.12
N HIS A 207 12.39 8.93 0.55
CA HIS A 207 11.81 8.76 1.90
C HIS A 207 12.85 8.98 3.00
N VAL A 208 14.07 8.46 2.84
CA VAL A 208 15.19 8.70 3.78
C VAL A 208 15.61 10.17 3.82
N ALA A 209 15.56 10.87 2.68
CA ALA A 209 15.94 12.29 2.57
C ALA A 209 15.07 13.24 3.41
N TYR A 210 13.91 12.80 3.93
CA TYR A 210 13.16 13.57 4.93
C TYR A 210 13.90 13.71 6.26
N ILE A 211 14.70 12.70 6.63
CA ILE A 211 15.54 12.70 7.85
C ILE A 211 16.93 13.24 7.55
N LEU A 212 17.44 12.97 6.34
CA LEU A 212 18.77 13.37 5.89
C LEU A 212 18.64 14.34 4.69
N PRO A 213 18.16 15.59 4.91
CA PRO A 213 17.90 16.54 3.82
C PRO A 213 19.15 16.89 3.02
N GLN A 214 20.35 16.80 3.61
CA GLN A 214 21.61 16.98 2.91
C GLN A 214 21.81 15.97 1.78
N LEU A 215 21.21 14.78 1.89
CA LEU A 215 21.36 13.74 0.87
C LEU A 215 20.45 13.95 -0.35
N LYS A 216 19.53 14.90 -0.28
CA LYS A 216 18.59 15.19 -1.38
C LYS A 216 19.30 15.59 -2.68
N ALA A 217 20.46 16.25 -2.58
CA ALA A 217 21.26 16.64 -3.74
C ALA A 217 21.75 15.42 -4.55
N TYR A 218 22.04 14.31 -3.88
CA TYR A 218 22.53 13.06 -4.47
C TYR A 218 21.39 12.14 -4.97
N LEU A 219 20.15 12.63 -5.04
CA LEU A 219 19.06 11.96 -5.76
C LEU A 219 19.02 12.36 -7.24
N ASN A 220 19.64 13.49 -7.59
CA ASN A 220 19.53 14.07 -8.92
C ASN A 220 20.07 13.13 -9.99
N SER A 221 21.20 12.46 -9.74
CA SER A 221 21.76 11.46 -10.66
C SER A 221 20.79 10.28 -10.88
N VAL A 222 20.16 9.77 -9.82
CA VAL A 222 19.18 8.67 -9.90
C VAL A 222 17.95 9.10 -10.71
N TYR A 223 17.43 10.31 -10.49
CA TYR A 223 16.30 10.83 -11.27
C TYR A 223 16.67 11.11 -12.73
N LYS A 224 17.87 11.64 -12.98
CA LYS A 224 18.40 11.82 -14.34
C LYS A 224 18.55 10.48 -15.04
N TRP A 225 19.01 9.46 -14.32
CA TRP A 225 19.11 8.10 -14.82
C TRP A 225 17.73 7.58 -15.21
N LEU A 226 16.72 7.68 -14.32
CA LEU A 226 15.32 7.34 -14.65
C LEU A 226 14.81 8.07 -15.90
N ALA A 227 15.03 9.38 -15.99
CA ALA A 227 14.61 10.19 -17.14
C ALA A 227 15.31 9.81 -18.45
N SER A 228 16.44 9.12 -18.40
CA SER A 228 17.17 8.66 -19.60
C SER A 228 16.52 7.46 -20.29
N TRP A 229 15.59 6.76 -19.63
CA TRP A 229 14.89 5.61 -20.22
C TRP A 229 13.87 6.05 -21.27
N HIS A 230 14.12 5.65 -22.51
CA HIS A 230 13.15 5.77 -23.60
C HIS A 230 12.27 4.51 -23.68
N PHE A 231 12.82 3.35 -23.30
CA PHE A 231 12.17 2.05 -23.36
C PHE A 231 12.22 1.37 -21.99
N CYS A 232 11.16 1.50 -21.17
CA CYS A 232 11.14 1.06 -19.76
C CYS A 232 11.38 -0.44 -19.53
N TYR A 233 11.30 -1.27 -20.57
CA TYR A 233 11.59 -2.70 -20.51
C TYR A 233 13.09 -3.03 -20.60
N ALA A 234 13.92 -2.11 -21.11
CA ALA A 234 15.36 -2.33 -21.24
C ALA A 234 16.04 -2.25 -19.87
N LYS A 235 17.00 -3.14 -19.62
CA LYS A 235 17.88 -3.05 -18.44
C LYS A 235 19.13 -2.24 -18.79
N ARG A 236 19.66 -1.46 -17.83
CA ARG A 236 20.86 -0.64 -18.02
C ARG A 236 21.79 -0.71 -16.81
N PRO A 237 23.11 -0.59 -17.00
CA PRO A 237 24.04 -0.41 -15.88
C PRO A 237 23.85 0.96 -15.22
N ALA A 238 24.29 1.07 -13.97
CA ALA A 238 24.34 2.34 -13.27
C ALA A 238 25.41 3.26 -13.90
N PRO A 239 25.07 4.51 -14.28
CA PRO A 239 26.03 5.50 -14.71
C PRO A 239 27.04 5.82 -13.61
N VAL A 240 28.26 6.22 -13.99
CA VAL A 240 29.32 6.60 -13.03
C VAL A 240 28.83 7.66 -12.04
N GLU A 241 28.12 8.70 -12.53
CA GLU A 241 27.54 9.75 -11.68
C GLU A 241 26.53 9.21 -10.64
N VAL A 242 25.81 8.12 -10.96
CA VAL A 242 24.91 7.46 -10.01
C VAL A 242 25.71 6.68 -8.97
N LEU A 243 26.77 6.00 -9.39
CA LEU A 243 27.64 5.24 -8.48
C LEU A 243 28.31 6.15 -7.45
N GLU A 244 28.85 7.29 -7.89
CA GLU A 244 29.46 8.31 -7.03
C GLU A 244 28.47 8.84 -5.98
N ASP A 245 27.26 9.21 -6.41
CA ASP A 245 26.20 9.68 -5.51
C ASP A 245 25.75 8.58 -4.54
N LEU A 246 25.60 7.34 -5.02
CA LEU A 246 25.20 6.20 -4.19
C LEU A 246 26.28 5.79 -3.18
N GLU A 247 27.56 6.04 -3.47
CA GLU A 247 28.64 5.83 -2.50
C GLU A 247 28.54 6.84 -1.35
N ILE A 248 28.18 8.09 -1.62
CA ILE A 248 27.90 9.09 -0.59
C ILE A 248 26.69 8.67 0.26
N TRP A 249 25.62 8.18 -0.38
CA TRP A 249 24.48 7.59 0.33
C TRP A 249 24.91 6.45 1.25
N TYR A 250 25.67 5.49 0.74
CA TYR A 250 26.14 4.33 1.49
C TYR A 250 26.96 4.72 2.71
N ASN A 251 27.95 5.59 2.52
CA ASN A 251 28.84 6.06 3.60
C ASN A 251 28.08 6.85 4.67
N THR A 252 27.14 7.70 4.25
CA THR A 252 26.33 8.49 5.18
C THR A 252 25.37 7.59 5.97
N LEU A 253 24.70 6.63 5.32
CA LEU A 253 23.76 5.73 6.00
C LEU A 253 24.46 4.81 7.00
N ARG A 254 25.70 4.40 6.72
CA ARG A 254 26.50 3.58 7.65
C ARG A 254 27.04 4.34 8.86
N SER A 255 27.36 5.61 8.69
CA SER A 255 27.87 6.48 9.76
C SER A 255 26.77 7.16 10.56
N PHE A 256 25.52 7.07 10.10
CA PHE A 256 24.35 7.65 10.78
C PHE A 256 24.05 6.90 12.09
N ASN A 257 24.62 7.38 13.20
CA ASN A 257 24.30 6.93 14.55
C ASN A 257 22.95 7.48 14.99
N ILE A 258 22.09 6.59 15.52
CA ILE A 258 20.69 6.86 15.84
C ILE A 258 20.51 7.34 17.31
N GLN A 259 21.60 7.70 17.99
CA GLN A 259 21.59 8.02 19.43
C GLN A 259 21.40 9.51 19.77
N ASP A 260 21.38 10.41 18.80
CA ASP A 260 21.12 11.85 19.03
C ASP A 260 19.70 12.27 18.65
#